data_AF-A0A547QAZ0-F1
#
_entry.id   AF-A0A547QAZ0-F1
#
_cell.length_a   1.000
_cell.length_b   1.000
_cell.length_c   1.000
_cell.angle_alpha   90.00
_cell.angle_beta   90.00
_cell.angle_gamma   90.00
#
_symmetry.space_group_name_H-M   'P 1'
#
loop_
_entity.id
_entity.type
_entity.pdbx_description
1 polymer ?
#
loop_
_entity_poly.entity_id
_entity_poly.type
_entity_poly.pdbx_seq_one_letter_code
_entity_poly.pdbx_strand_id
1 'polypeptide(L)'
;MRRITDFNQLAYNTTGPEVKPNFLLLFSAIFLSACVTTPREPVSVRHFASTETAGDGARWHIFLFDPDEPRDLDARIALAKKEIAREPGCTWADRPRARIEAQTAAQGAQYEDRVLAAPLICEA
;
A
#
# COMPACT_ATOMS: atom_id res chain seq x y z
N MET A 1 26.77 38.03 -31.30
CA MET A 1 26.12 39.33 -31.08
C MET A 1 25.28 39.25 -29.81
N ARG A 2 25.63 40.05 -28.80
CA ARG A 2 24.97 40.13 -27.49
C ARG A 2 23.62 40.84 -27.62
N ARG A 3 22.58 40.36 -26.94
CA ARG A 3 21.37 41.14 -26.67
C ARG A 3 21.21 41.25 -25.15
N ILE A 4 21.44 42.46 -24.67
CA ILE A 4 21.28 42.93 -23.30
C ILE A 4 19.86 43.46 -23.21
N THR A 5 19.08 43.06 -22.21
CA THR A 5 17.95 43.87 -21.72
C THR A 5 17.70 43.56 -20.24
N ASP A 6 18.23 44.46 -19.41
CA ASP A 6 17.64 45.05 -18.21
C ASP A 6 17.18 44.14 -17.07
N PHE A 7 18.15 43.80 -16.21
CA PHE A 7 17.90 43.49 -14.80
C PHE A 7 17.56 44.79 -14.05
N ASN A 8 16.32 44.85 -13.60
CA ASN A 8 15.75 45.92 -12.80
C ASN A 8 16.61 46.19 -11.54
N GLN A 9 17.32 47.32 -11.54
CA GLN A 9 17.90 47.95 -10.36
C GLN A 9 16.80 48.58 -9.51
N LEU A 10 16.56 48.06 -8.31
CA LEU A 10 15.97 48.84 -7.23
C LEU A 10 16.79 48.65 -5.95
N ALA A 11 17.65 49.66 -5.75
CA ALA A 11 17.98 50.31 -4.50
C ALA A 11 18.32 49.43 -3.28
N TYR A 12 19.63 49.22 -3.09
CA TYR A 12 20.22 49.11 -1.76
C TYR A 12 20.14 50.48 -1.06
N ASN A 13 19.42 50.57 0.06
CA ASN A 13 19.64 51.61 1.06
C ASN A 13 19.89 50.94 2.41
N THR A 14 21.18 50.91 2.77
CA THR A 14 21.71 50.58 4.09
C THR A 14 21.58 51.77 5.03
N THR A 15 20.86 51.58 6.13
CA THR A 15 21.03 52.32 7.39
C THR A 15 21.03 51.29 8.52
N GLY A 16 22.16 51.16 9.22
CA GLY A 16 22.29 50.35 10.45
C GLY A 16 21.72 51.06 11.68
N PRO A 17 22.21 50.75 12.90
CA PRO A 17 22.03 49.47 13.61
C PRO A 17 21.41 49.69 15.02
N GLU A 18 21.46 48.64 15.87
CA GLU A 18 21.01 48.52 17.27
C GLU A 18 19.55 48.14 17.53
N VAL A 19 19.33 46.85 17.77
CA VAL A 19 18.20 46.35 18.55
C VAL A 19 18.75 45.68 19.81
N LYS A 20 18.50 46.30 20.97
CA LYS A 20 18.82 45.76 22.30
C LYS A 20 17.95 44.52 22.57
N PRO A 21 18.50 43.45 23.17
CA PRO A 21 17.71 42.27 23.51
C PRO A 21 16.91 42.58 24.78
N ASN A 22 15.68 43.07 24.61
CA ASN A 22 14.78 43.23 25.74
C ASN A 22 14.10 41.88 26.02
N PHE A 23 14.64 41.27 27.06
CA PHE A 23 14.09 40.26 27.93
C PHE A 23 12.55 40.35 28.09
N LEU A 24 11.91 39.17 28.12
CA LEU A 24 10.57 38.89 28.66
C LEU A 24 9.34 39.30 27.81
N LEU A 25 8.76 38.33 27.11
CA LEU A 25 7.45 37.69 27.42
C LEU A 25 6.73 37.15 26.16
N LEU A 26 6.23 35.91 26.31
CA LEU A 26 5.01 35.35 25.71
C LEU A 26 4.88 35.30 24.17
N PHE A 27 4.86 34.07 23.62
CA PHE A 27 3.59 33.38 23.27
C PHE A 27 3.91 32.07 22.54
N SER A 28 3.66 30.96 23.23
CA SER A 28 2.88 29.83 22.74
C SER A 28 2.82 29.60 21.23
N ALA A 29 3.75 28.83 20.71
CA ALA A 29 3.53 28.03 19.51
C ALA A 29 4.19 26.66 19.71
N ILE A 30 3.68 25.92 20.71
CA ILE A 30 3.81 24.47 20.71
C ILE A 30 3.04 24.03 19.47
N PHE A 31 3.76 23.80 18.38
CA PHE A 31 3.23 23.14 17.19
C PHE A 31 2.81 21.73 17.63
N LEU A 32 1.56 21.61 18.07
CA LEU A 32 0.84 20.35 18.14
C LEU A 32 0.78 19.82 16.72
N SER A 33 1.82 19.07 16.34
CA SER A 33 1.78 18.18 15.18
C SER A 33 0.73 17.13 15.48
N ALA A 34 -0.53 17.47 15.18
CA ALA A 34 -1.62 16.52 15.23
C ALA A 34 -1.25 15.39 14.27
N CYS A 35 -0.97 14.20 14.81
CA CYS A 35 -0.90 12.98 14.03
C CYS A 35 -2.30 12.72 13.47
N VAL A 36 -2.63 13.36 12.35
CA VAL A 36 -3.78 12.99 11.53
C VAL A 36 -3.46 11.62 10.98
N THR A 37 -3.93 10.58 11.68
CA THR A 37 -4.03 9.23 11.12
C THR A 37 -5.12 9.30 10.08
N THR A 38 -4.75 9.37 8.80
CA THR A 38 -5.71 9.18 7.72
C THR A 38 -6.32 7.78 7.87
N PRO A 39 -7.66 7.64 7.84
CA PRO A 39 -8.29 6.33 7.83
C PRO A 39 -7.72 5.51 6.68
N ARG A 40 -7.17 4.33 6.99
CA ARG A 40 -6.65 3.42 5.95
C ARG A 40 -7.83 3.00 5.08
N GLU A 41 -7.70 3.20 3.77
CA GLU A 41 -8.72 2.73 2.83
C GLU A 41 -8.92 1.21 2.97
N PRO A 42 -10.17 0.73 2.87
CA PRO A 42 -10.45 -0.69 2.95
C PRO A 42 -9.77 -1.42 1.78
N VAL A 43 -9.15 -2.57 2.07
CA VAL A 43 -8.51 -3.40 1.04
C VAL A 43 -9.58 -4.08 0.20
N SER A 44 -9.57 -3.86 -1.11
CA SER A 44 -10.39 -4.63 -2.05
C SER A 44 -9.63 -5.87 -2.54
N VAL A 45 -10.37 -6.94 -2.82
CA VAL A 45 -9.81 -8.23 -3.24
C VAL A 45 -10.46 -8.63 -4.55
N ARG A 46 -9.66 -9.07 -5.52
CA ARG A 46 -10.15 -9.69 -6.76
C ARG A 46 -9.46 -11.04 -6.93
N HIS A 47 -10.13 -11.99 -7.56
CA HIS A 47 -9.47 -13.23 -7.94
C HIS A 47 -9.98 -13.80 -9.26
N PHE A 48 -9.18 -14.71 -9.82
CA PHE A 48 -9.51 -15.46 -11.01
C PHE A 48 -8.97 -16.89 -10.90
N ALA A 49 -9.69 -17.82 -11.53
CA ALA A 49 -9.28 -19.22 -11.58
C ALA A 49 -8.08 -19.38 -12.52
N SER A 50 -7.07 -20.10 -12.06
CA SER A 50 -5.96 -20.60 -12.88
C SER A 50 -6.39 -21.83 -13.67
N THR A 51 -5.70 -22.07 -14.77
CA THR A 51 -5.81 -23.32 -15.52
C THR A 51 -5.26 -24.51 -14.74
N GLU A 52 -4.37 -24.27 -13.76
CA GLU A 52 -3.73 -25.30 -12.95
C GLU A 52 -4.68 -25.90 -11.88
N THR A 53 -4.65 -27.22 -11.75
CA THR A 53 -5.37 -27.93 -10.70
C THR A 53 -4.61 -27.89 -9.38
N ALA A 54 -5.36 -27.71 -8.27
CA ALA A 54 -4.87 -27.89 -6.92
C ALA A 54 -5.12 -29.31 -6.39
N GLY A 55 -5.62 -30.24 -7.22
CA GLY A 55 -6.02 -31.61 -6.86
C GLY A 55 -7.41 -31.68 -6.20
N ASP A 56 -8.01 -32.88 -6.12
CA ASP A 56 -9.29 -33.15 -5.44
C ASP A 56 -10.45 -32.23 -5.87
N GLY A 57 -10.55 -31.94 -7.17
CA GLY A 57 -11.57 -31.04 -7.73
C GLY A 57 -11.30 -29.55 -7.48
N ALA A 58 -10.24 -29.20 -6.74
CA ALA A 58 -9.83 -27.81 -6.53
C ALA A 58 -8.98 -27.27 -7.69
N ARG A 59 -9.07 -25.96 -7.90
CA ARG A 59 -8.19 -25.20 -8.80
C ARG A 59 -7.46 -24.12 -8.01
N TRP A 60 -6.28 -23.75 -8.51
CA TRP A 60 -5.60 -22.59 -7.97
C TRP A 60 -6.31 -21.31 -8.41
N HIS A 61 -6.53 -20.39 -7.50
CA HIS A 61 -7.02 -19.05 -7.78
C HIS A 61 -5.92 -18.05 -7.42
N ILE A 62 -5.76 -17.05 -8.26
CA ILE A 62 -4.83 -15.94 -7.99
C ILE A 62 -5.62 -14.78 -7.44
N PHE A 63 -5.25 -14.33 -6.25
CA PHE A 63 -5.83 -13.20 -5.55
C PHE A 63 -4.93 -11.98 -5.71
N LEU A 64 -5.56 -10.86 -6.03
CA LEU A 64 -4.96 -9.54 -6.16
C LEU A 64 -5.58 -8.63 -5.10
N PHE A 65 -4.76 -7.80 -4.46
CA PHE A 65 -5.17 -6.89 -3.40
C PHE A 65 -4.95 -5.46 -3.83
N ASP A 66 -5.91 -4.59 -3.54
CA ASP A 66 -5.80 -3.16 -3.79
C ASP A 66 -6.04 -2.38 -2.49
N PRO A 67 -5.13 -1.49 -2.07
CA PRO A 67 -3.92 -1.08 -2.79
C PRO A 67 -2.86 -2.19 -2.91
N ASP A 68 -2.08 -2.15 -3.99
CA ASP A 68 -0.98 -3.09 -4.26
C ASP A 68 0.23 -2.80 -3.35
N GLU A 69 0.11 -3.27 -2.11
CA GLU A 69 1.10 -3.15 -1.05
C GLU A 69 1.61 -4.53 -0.63
N PRO A 70 2.91 -4.67 -0.31
CA PRO A 70 3.46 -5.87 0.31
C PRO A 70 2.72 -6.28 1.58
N ARG A 71 2.41 -7.57 1.70
CA ARG A 71 1.72 -8.16 2.86
C ARG A 71 2.30 -9.54 3.18
N ASP A 72 2.38 -9.85 4.47
CA ASP A 72 2.71 -11.21 4.88
C ASP A 72 1.68 -12.22 4.35
N LEU A 73 2.09 -13.49 4.28
CA LEU A 73 1.26 -14.54 3.70
C LEU A 73 -0.04 -14.76 4.51
N ASP A 74 -0.01 -14.60 5.84
CA ASP A 74 -1.19 -14.79 6.68
C ASP A 74 -2.23 -13.70 6.47
N ALA A 75 -1.80 -12.45 6.36
CA ALA A 75 -2.65 -11.31 6.05
C ALA A 75 -3.33 -11.50 4.70
N ARG A 76 -2.60 -11.95 3.68
CA ARG A 76 -3.17 -12.26 2.36
C ARG A 76 -4.18 -13.39 2.42
N ILE A 77 -3.87 -14.49 3.12
CA ILE A 77 -4.82 -15.61 3.30
C ILE A 77 -6.08 -15.14 4.05
N ALA A 78 -5.93 -14.33 5.09
CA ALA A 78 -7.05 -13.81 5.86
C ALA A 78 -7.97 -12.90 5.02
N LEU A 79 -7.40 -12.04 4.18
CA LEU A 79 -8.14 -11.21 3.23
C LEU A 79 -8.87 -12.07 2.18
N ALA A 80 -8.18 -13.03 1.58
CA ALA A 80 -8.77 -13.94 0.59
C ALA A 80 -9.92 -14.76 1.19
N LYS A 81 -9.76 -15.31 2.40
CA LYS A 81 -10.84 -16.03 3.09
C LYS A 81 -12.06 -15.16 3.37
N LYS A 82 -11.86 -13.89 3.73
CA LYS A 82 -12.97 -12.93 3.93
C LYS A 82 -13.70 -12.63 2.62
N GLU A 83 -13.00 -12.63 1.50
CA GLU A 83 -13.61 -12.46 0.18
C GLU A 83 -14.44 -13.70 -0.20
N ILE A 84 -13.85 -14.89 -0.12
CA ILE A 84 -14.55 -16.14 -0.45
C ILE A 84 -15.76 -16.40 0.45
N ALA A 85 -15.74 -15.96 1.70
CA ALA A 85 -16.92 -16.03 2.57
C ALA A 85 -18.14 -15.25 2.04
N ARG A 86 -17.94 -14.34 1.07
CA ARG A 86 -19.01 -13.56 0.41
C ARG A 86 -19.45 -14.16 -0.93
N GLU A 87 -18.72 -15.15 -1.46
CA GLU A 87 -19.00 -15.78 -2.75
C GLU A 87 -19.73 -17.11 -2.57
N PRO A 88 -21.07 -17.15 -2.74
CA PRO A 88 -21.80 -18.40 -2.69
C PRO A 88 -21.36 -19.29 -3.85
N GLY A 89 -20.91 -20.50 -3.54
CA GLY A 89 -20.45 -21.49 -4.53
C GLY A 89 -18.94 -21.70 -4.57
N CYS A 90 -18.14 -20.89 -3.88
CA CYS A 90 -16.71 -21.12 -3.72
C CYS A 90 -16.36 -21.50 -2.28
N THR A 91 -15.49 -22.50 -2.11
CA THR A 91 -15.02 -22.95 -0.81
C THR A 91 -13.51 -23.14 -0.82
N TRP A 92 -12.89 -22.93 0.34
CA TRP A 92 -11.45 -23.12 0.51
C TRP A 92 -11.13 -24.62 0.55
N ALA A 93 -10.26 -25.08 -0.35
CA ALA A 93 -9.77 -26.45 -0.31
C ALA A 93 -8.67 -26.59 0.74
N ASP A 94 -8.70 -27.66 1.53
CA ASP A 94 -7.65 -27.88 2.53
C ASP A 94 -6.33 -28.26 1.84
N ARG A 95 -5.30 -27.43 2.07
CA ARG A 95 -3.93 -27.65 1.60
C ARG A 95 -2.94 -27.14 2.64
N PRO A 96 -1.78 -27.80 2.80
CA PRO A 96 -0.73 -27.31 3.68
C PRO A 96 -0.32 -25.88 3.33
N ARG A 97 -0.11 -25.05 4.35
CA ARG A 97 0.37 -23.67 4.19
C ARG A 97 1.61 -23.59 3.29
N ALA A 98 2.58 -24.47 3.51
CA ALA A 98 3.82 -24.51 2.73
C ALA A 98 3.56 -24.70 1.22
N ARG A 99 2.48 -25.39 0.85
CA ARG A 99 2.10 -25.56 -0.56
C ARG A 99 1.52 -24.26 -1.13
N ILE A 100 0.70 -23.55 -0.36
CA ILE A 100 0.16 -22.22 -0.73
C ILE A 100 1.31 -21.23 -0.93
N GLU A 101 2.27 -21.24 0.00
CA GLU A 101 3.48 -20.41 -0.07
C GLU A 101 4.31 -20.72 -1.33
N ALA A 102 4.63 -22.00 -1.56
CA ALA A 102 5.39 -22.42 -2.73
C ALA A 102 4.67 -22.07 -4.05
N GLN A 103 3.35 -22.28 -4.13
CA GLN A 103 2.57 -21.93 -5.32
C GLN A 103 2.51 -20.41 -5.53
N THR A 104 2.47 -19.64 -4.44
CA THR A 104 2.48 -18.18 -4.51
C THR A 104 3.84 -17.65 -4.97
N ALA A 105 4.93 -18.20 -4.45
CA ALA A 105 6.29 -17.87 -4.92
C ALA A 105 6.49 -18.24 -6.40
N ALA A 106 5.85 -19.30 -6.87
CA ALA A 106 5.89 -19.71 -8.28
C ALA A 106 5.23 -18.70 -9.25
N GLN A 107 4.45 -17.73 -8.74
CA GLN A 107 3.92 -16.63 -9.57
C GLN A 107 4.99 -15.63 -10.00
N GLY A 108 6.17 -15.67 -9.38
CA GLY A 108 7.32 -14.82 -9.65
C GLY A 108 7.72 -14.01 -8.42
N ALA A 109 9.03 -13.88 -8.22
CA ALA A 109 9.60 -13.24 -7.02
C ALA A 109 9.10 -11.80 -6.81
N GLN A 110 8.84 -11.05 -7.88
CA GLN A 110 8.33 -9.68 -7.76
C GLN A 110 6.87 -9.57 -7.25
N TYR A 111 6.15 -10.69 -7.16
CA TYR A 111 4.73 -10.73 -6.79
C TYR A 111 4.47 -11.50 -5.50
N GLU A 112 5.48 -12.17 -4.94
CA GLU A 112 5.30 -13.16 -3.86
C GLU A 112 4.73 -12.58 -2.57
N ASP A 113 4.85 -11.27 -2.34
CA ASP A 113 4.33 -10.51 -1.21
C ASP A 113 3.06 -9.69 -1.54
N ARG A 114 2.67 -9.65 -2.82
CA ARG A 114 1.59 -8.80 -3.36
C ARG A 114 0.40 -9.58 -3.91
N VAL A 115 0.60 -10.83 -4.30
CA VAL A 115 -0.46 -11.73 -4.79
C VAL A 115 -0.58 -12.95 -3.90
N LEU A 116 -1.65 -13.73 -4.02
CA LEU A 116 -1.77 -15.01 -3.33
C LEU A 116 -2.31 -16.06 -4.30
N ALA A 117 -1.63 -17.21 -4.38
CA ALA A 117 -2.19 -18.39 -5.03
C ALA A 117 -2.85 -19.29 -3.96
N ALA A 118 -4.17 -19.45 -4.01
CA ALA A 118 -4.92 -20.23 -3.04
C ALA A 118 -5.86 -21.26 -3.69
N PRO A 119 -6.06 -22.42 -3.07
CA PRO A 119 -6.80 -23.52 -3.67
C PRO A 119 -8.28 -23.41 -3.33
N LEU A 120 -9.14 -23.33 -4.34
CA LEU A 120 -10.59 -23.25 -4.17
C LEU A 120 -11.30 -24.39 -4.91
N ILE A 121 -12.43 -24.82 -4.37
CA ILE A 121 -13.44 -25.60 -5.07
C ILE A 121 -14.60 -24.66 -5.32
N CYS A 122 -14.84 -24.32 -6.59
CA CYS A 122 -15.94 -23.47 -7.01
C CYS A 122 -16.91 -24.25 -7.90
N GLU A 123 -18.19 -24.14 -7.60
CA GLU A 123 -19.27 -24.61 -8.48
C GLU A 123 -19.34 -23.68 -9.70
N ALA A 124 -19.39 -24.26 -10.89
CA ALA A 124 -19.37 -23.55 -12.17
C ALA A 124 -20.78 -23.21 -12.68
#